data_AF-A0A0J1F7D1-F1
#
_entry.id   AF-A0A0J1F7D1-F1
#
_cell.length_a   1.000
_cell.length_b   1.000
_cell.length_c   1.000
_cell.angle_alpha   90.00
_cell.angle_beta   90.00
_cell.angle_gamma   90.00
#
_symmetry.space_group_name_H-M   'P 1'
#
loop_
_entity.id
_entity.type
_entity.pdbx_description
1 polymer ?
#
loop_
_entity_poly.entity_id
_entity_poly.type
_entity_poly.pdbx_seq_one_letter_code
_entity_poly.pdbx_strand_id
1 'polypeptide(L)'
;MNGELAIVNGFEEFLMKDGRKGWLKAVSVGSTIPVTFVGSVMGGFYLGRYLDNLLGSRPWLQLLLMFGGMVLGGFYLVYVLKALGTSDDEK
;
A
#
# COMPACT_ATOMS: atom_id res chain seq x y z
N MET A 1 -19.69 21.03 -40.96
CA MET A 1 -19.67 19.59 -40.63
C MET A 1 -18.32 19.08 -40.08
N ASN A 2 -17.15 19.70 -40.35
CA ASN A 2 -15.85 19.18 -39.85
C ASN A 2 -15.39 19.74 -38.48
N GLY A 3 -15.97 20.85 -38.00
CA GLY A 3 -15.59 21.45 -36.71
C GLY A 3 -16.19 20.74 -35.49
N GLU A 4 -17.38 20.16 -35.64
CA GLU A 4 -18.07 19.44 -34.56
C GLU A 4 -17.34 18.13 -34.19
N LEU A 5 -16.77 17.44 -35.18
CA LEU A 5 -15.98 16.22 -34.97
C LEU A 5 -14.67 16.47 -34.21
N ALA A 6 -14.06 17.66 -34.36
CA ALA A 6 -12.84 18.02 -33.63
C ALA A 6 -13.10 18.27 -32.13
N ILE A 7 -14.26 18.86 -31.81
CA ILE A 7 -14.67 19.12 -30.42
C ILE A 7 -15.05 17.82 -29.70
N VAL A 8 -15.74 16.90 -30.38
CA VAL A 8 -16.09 15.59 -29.82
C VAL A 8 -14.84 14.75 -29.56
N ASN A 9 -13.92 14.66 -30.52
CA ASN A 9 -12.67 13.91 -30.33
C ASN A 9 -11.75 14.52 -29.25
N GLY A 10 -11.66 15.85 -29.20
CA GLY A 10 -10.87 16.54 -28.16
C GLY A 10 -11.46 16.38 -26.76
N PHE A 11 -12.79 16.31 -26.65
CA PHE A 11 -13.47 16.04 -25.38
C PHE A 11 -13.30 14.58 -24.93
N GLU A 12 -13.39 13.60 -25.83
CA GLU A 12 -13.11 12.19 -25.49
C GLU A 12 -11.66 11.98 -25.06
N GLU A 13 -10.70 12.62 -25.73
CA GLU A 13 -9.29 12.55 -25.35
C GLU A 13 -9.06 13.15 -23.96
N PHE A 14 -9.74 14.26 -23.64
CA PHE A 14 -9.69 14.88 -22.31
C PHE A 14 -10.27 13.95 -21.22
N LEU A 15 -11.46 13.37 -21.45
CA LEU A 15 -12.09 12.41 -20.52
C LEU A 15 -11.22 11.16 -20.31
N MET A 16 -10.66 10.60 -21.38
CA MET A 16 -9.79 9.41 -21.28
C MET A 16 -8.45 9.70 -20.57
N LYS A 17 -7.95 10.94 -20.62
CA LYS A 17 -6.68 11.31 -20.00
C LYS A 17 -6.82 11.49 -18.49
N ASP A 18 -7.97 11.95 -18.02
CA ASP A 18 -8.23 12.16 -16.59
C ASP A 18 -8.55 10.84 -15.86
N GLY A 19 -9.41 10.00 -16.44
CA GLY A 19 -9.75 8.70 -15.86
C GLY A 19 -8.54 7.77 -15.71
N ARG A 20 -7.62 7.78 -16.69
CA ARG A 20 -6.38 7.00 -16.62
C ARG A 20 -5.42 7.49 -15.54
N LYS A 21 -5.28 8.81 -15.35
CA LYS A 21 -4.41 9.37 -14.31
C LYS A 21 -4.91 9.03 -12.91
N GLY A 22 -6.22 9.11 -12.68
CA GLY A 22 -6.85 8.70 -11.41
C GLY A 22 -6.63 7.21 -11.12
N TRP A 23 -6.89 6.34 -12.09
CA TRP A 23 -6.68 4.89 -11.96
C TRP A 23 -5.22 4.52 -11.73
N LEU A 24 -4.30 5.09 -12.50
CA LEU A 24 -2.86 4.85 -12.33
C LEU A 24 -2.37 5.33 -10.96
N LYS A 25 -2.87 6.48 -10.48
CA LYS A 25 -2.56 6.98 -9.15
C LYS A 25 -3.10 6.03 -8.06
N ALA A 26 -4.35 5.57 -8.19
CA ALA A 26 -4.95 4.61 -7.27
C ALA A 26 -4.19 3.28 -7.22
N VAL A 27 -3.78 2.74 -8.38
CA VAL A 27 -2.95 1.52 -8.46
C VAL A 27 -1.57 1.76 -7.86
N SER A 28 -0.93 2.91 -8.12
CA SER A 28 0.39 3.21 -7.57
C SER A 28 0.39 3.31 -6.03
N VAL A 29 -0.64 3.92 -5.45
CA VAL A 29 -0.81 4.02 -3.99
C VAL A 29 -1.25 2.68 -3.40
N GLY A 30 -2.18 1.99 -4.05
CA GLY A 30 -2.68 0.69 -3.61
C GLY A 30 -1.61 -0.40 -3.58
N SER A 31 -0.67 -0.36 -4.52
CA SER A 31 0.41 -1.36 -4.65
C SER A 31 1.56 -1.16 -3.66
N THR A 32 1.81 0.06 -3.17
CA THR A 32 2.93 0.33 -2.25
C THR A 32 2.64 -0.15 -0.82
N ILE A 33 1.38 -0.12 -0.39
CA ILE A 33 0.94 -0.54 0.95
C ILE A 33 1.31 -2.01 1.25
N PRO A 34 0.89 -3.01 0.44
CA PRO A 34 1.21 -4.41 0.71
C PRO A 34 2.70 -4.72 0.53
N VAL A 35 3.40 -4.05 -0.39
CA VAL A 35 4.85 -4.26 -0.59
C VAL A 35 5.63 -3.83 0.65
N THR A 36 5.29 -2.68 1.24
CA THR A 36 5.93 -2.19 2.46
C THR A 36 5.64 -3.11 3.65
N PHE A 37 4.42 -3.65 3.71
CA PHE A 37 3.99 -4.62 4.72
C PHE A 37 4.76 -5.94 4.64
N VAL A 38 4.81 -6.54 3.44
CA VAL A 38 5.56 -7.77 3.20
C VAL A 38 7.05 -7.56 3.47
N GLY A 39 7.62 -6.43 3.04
CA GLY A 39 9.00 -6.07 3.34
C GLY A 39 9.28 -5.97 4.84
N SER A 40 8.37 -5.37 5.61
CA SER A 40 8.50 -5.25 7.07
C SER A 40 8.38 -6.61 7.78
N VAL A 41 7.41 -7.44 7.39
CA VAL A 41 7.22 -8.79 7.97
C VAL A 41 8.39 -9.71 7.62
N MET A 42 8.82 -9.72 6.37
CA MET A 42 9.98 -10.50 5.92
C MET A 42 11.27 -10.01 6.58
N GLY A 43 11.44 -8.70 6.72
CA GLY A 43 12.57 -8.08 7.43
C GLY A 43 12.61 -8.51 8.90
N GLY A 44 11.48 -8.46 9.60
CA GLY A 44 11.37 -8.91 10.99
C GLY A 44 11.59 -10.42 11.15
N PHE A 45 11.07 -11.23 10.24
CA PHE A 45 11.30 -12.68 10.25
C PHE A 45 12.79 -13.01 10.07
N TYR A 46 13.46 -12.37 9.11
CA TYR A 46 14.86 -12.64 8.81
C TYR A 46 15.79 -12.13 9.92
N LEU A 47 15.51 -10.92 10.45
CA LEU A 47 16.27 -10.33 11.54
C LEU A 47 16.10 -11.12 12.85
N GLY A 48 14.87 -11.55 13.16
CA GLY A 48 14.60 -12.40 14.32
C GLY A 48 15.30 -13.76 14.23
N ARG A 49 15.32 -14.37 13.04
CA ARG A 49 16.02 -15.64 12.82
C ARG A 49 17.55 -15.49 12.85
N TYR A 50 18.09 -14.36 12.44
CA TYR A 50 19.52 -14.06 12.55
C TYR A 50 19.96 -13.87 14.00
N LEU A 51 19.18 -13.11 14.79
CA LEU A 51 19.46 -12.92 16.22
C LEU A 51 19.28 -14.22 17.02
N ASP A 52 18.24 -15.03 16.74
CA ASP A 52 18.03 -16.32 17.43
C ASP A 52 19.17 -17.32 17.16
N ASN A 53 19.70 -17.35 15.93
CA ASN A 53 20.86 -18.19 15.59
C ASN A 53 22.16 -17.73 16.28
N LEU A 54 22.32 -16.43 16.53
CA LEU A 54 23.51 -15.88 17.19
C LEU A 54 23.48 -16.09 18.71
N LEU A 55 22.28 -16.11 19.31
CA LEU A 55 22.08 -16.20 20.76
C LEU A 55 21.82 -17.63 21.26
N GLY A 56 21.68 -18.62 20.37
CA GLY A 56 21.53 -20.05 20.71
C GLY A 56 20.30 -20.37 21.58
N SER A 57 19.40 -19.40 21.73
CA SER A 57 18.24 -19.45 22.61
C SER A 57 17.03 -19.87 21.79
N ARG A 58 16.19 -20.73 22.38
CA ARG A 58 14.90 -21.21 21.85
C ARG A 58 14.11 -20.07 21.17
N PRO A 59 13.24 -20.33 20.18
CA PRO A 59 12.75 -19.36 19.17
C PRO A 59 11.73 -18.34 19.72
N TRP A 60 12.03 -17.73 20.87
CA TRP A 60 11.20 -16.76 21.56
C TRP A 60 11.28 -15.39 20.90
N LEU A 61 12.46 -15.01 20.36
CA LEU A 61 12.63 -13.74 19.67
C LEU A 61 11.94 -13.76 18.30
N GLN A 62 12.04 -14.87 17.57
CA GLN A 62 11.29 -15.08 16.34
C GLN A 62 9.77 -15.02 16.56
N LEU A 63 9.27 -15.59 17.67
CA LEU A 63 7.85 -15.47 18.06
C LEU A 63 7.45 -14.02 18.36
N LEU A 64 8.28 -13.27 19.10
CA LEU A 64 8.05 -11.87 19.42
C LEU A 64 8.07 -10.98 18.16
N LEU A 65 8.99 -11.22 17.22
CA LEU A 65 9.02 -10.49 15.96
C LEU A 65 7.89 -10.88 15.00
N MET A 66 7.45 -12.15 14.98
CA MET A 66 6.27 -12.54 14.21
C MET A 66 4.99 -11.92 14.79
N PHE A 67 4.80 -11.95 16.12
CA PHE A 67 3.68 -11.27 16.77
C PHE A 67 3.75 -9.75 16.57
N GLY A 68 4.94 -9.17 16.71
CA GLY A 68 5.18 -7.75 16.45
C GLY A 68 4.85 -7.36 15.01
N GLY A 69 5.30 -8.15 14.02
CA GLY A 69 5.00 -7.93 12.61
C GLY A 69 3.51 -8.10 12.27
N MET A 70 2.83 -9.07 12.89
CA MET A 70 1.39 -9.27 12.72
C MET A 70 0.58 -8.11 13.31
N VAL A 71 0.95 -7.64 14.51
CA VAL A 71 0.31 -6.51 15.18
C VAL A 71 0.59 -5.21 14.42
N LEU A 72 1.85 -4.88 14.14
CA LEU A 72 2.20 -3.67 13.34
C LEU A 72 1.53 -3.69 11.98
N GLY A 73 1.50 -4.85 11.33
CA GLY A 73 0.81 -5.03 10.08
C GLY A 73 -0.68 -4.72 10.20
N GLY A 74 -1.39 -5.40 11.09
CA GLY A 74 -2.82 -5.14 11.34
C GLY A 74 -3.11 -3.66 11.65
N PHE A 75 -2.29 -3.04 12.50
CA PHE A 75 -2.40 -1.60 12.80
C PHE A 75 -2.15 -0.71 11.58
N TYR A 76 -1.16 -1.02 10.74
CA TYR A 76 -0.87 -0.25 9.53
C TYR A 76 -1.99 -0.35 8.50
N LEU A 77 -2.59 -1.54 8.34
CA LEU A 77 -3.74 -1.73 7.46
C LEU A 77 -4.93 -0.89 7.95
N VAL A 78 -5.25 -0.95 9.25
CA VAL A 78 -6.33 -0.16 9.86
C VAL A 78 -6.05 1.34 9.77
N TYR A 79 -4.80 1.75 9.96
CA TYR A 79 -4.39 3.16 9.84
C TYR A 79 -4.54 3.67 8.41
N VAL A 80 -4.12 2.90 7.41
CA VAL A 80 -4.28 3.25 5.99
C VAL A 80 -5.75 3.25 5.59
N LEU A 81 -6.54 2.27 6.04
CA LEU A 81 -7.99 2.25 5.83
C LEU A 81 -8.67 3.47 6.47
N LYS A 82 -8.25 3.87 7.69
CA LYS A 82 -8.71 5.10 8.32
C LYS A 82 -8.28 6.34 7.57
N ALA A 83 -7.02 6.44 7.14
CA ALA A 83 -6.53 7.60 6.38
C ALA A 83 -7.24 7.74 5.02
N LEU A 84 -7.57 6.62 4.37
CA LEU A 84 -8.35 6.58 3.13
C LEU A 84 -9.84 6.81 3.36
N GLY A 85 -10.39 6.47 4.52
CA GLY A 85 -11.80 6.72 4.87
C GLY A 85 -12.07 8.08 5.53
N THR A 86 -11.06 8.71 6.14
CA THR A 86 -11.15 10.03 6.79
C THR A 86 -10.90 11.18 5.81
N SER A 87 -10.41 10.91 4.59
CA SER A 87 -10.25 11.95 3.56
C SER A 87 -11.55 12.35 2.84
N ASP A 88 -12.72 11.90 3.32
CA ASP A 88 -14.04 12.29 2.81
C ASP A 88 -14.95 12.91 3.90
N ASP A 89 -14.35 13.55 4.91
CA ASP A 89 -15.07 14.40 5.88
C ASP A 89 -14.16 15.56 6.33
N GLU A 90 -13.82 16.45 5.39
CA GLU A 90 -13.39 17.82 5.70
C GLU A 90 -14.65 18.71 5.65
N LYS A 91 -15.11 19.14 6.83
CA LYS A 91 -16.01 20.30 7.00
C LYS A 91 -15.22 21.46 7.57
#